data_AF-A0A6V7KYW6-F1
#
_entry.id   AF-A0A6V7KYW6-F1
#
_cell.length_a   1.000
_cell.length_b   1.000
_cell.length_c   1.000
_cell.angle_alpha   90.00
_cell.angle_beta   90.00
_cell.angle_gamma   90.00
#
_symmetry.space_group_name_H-M   'P 1'
#
loop_
_entity.id
_entity.type
_entity.pdbx_description
1 polymer ?
#
loop_
_entity_poly.entity_id
_entity_poly.type
_entity_poly.pdbx_seq_one_letter_code
_entity_poly.pdbx_strand_id
1 'polypeptide(L)'
;IMNGMAIIGVPPRPQPGVDYSVIHGLRVAIEALAECSETQLQKRADSPNLLNRGRVICITSARDNVNMKSLENIFLNQLAQHNKVATLSD
;
A
#
# COMPACT_ATOMS: atom_id res chain seq x y z
N ILE A 1 2.61 16.67 6.89
CA ILE A 1 1.74 16.26 5.77
C ILE A 1 1.52 17.41 4.78
N MET A 2 0.95 18.56 5.17
CA MET A 2 0.69 19.70 4.26
C MET A 2 1.93 20.15 3.47
N ASN A 3 3.07 20.37 4.14
CA ASN A 3 4.32 20.75 3.47
C ASN A 3 4.81 19.69 2.47
N GLY A 4 4.63 18.40 2.79
CA GLY A 4 5.00 17.30 1.89
C GLY A 4 4.14 17.28 0.64
N MET A 5 2.82 17.49 0.78
CA MET A 5 1.92 17.58 -0.37
C MET A 5 2.23 18.81 -1.25
N ALA A 6 2.60 19.94 -0.63
CA ALA A 6 2.99 21.15 -1.36
C ALA A 6 4.26 20.95 -2.22
N ILE A 7 5.20 20.12 -1.76
CA ILE A 7 6.43 19.79 -2.51
C ILE A 7 6.12 18.96 -3.77
N ILE A 8 5.17 18.01 -3.67
CA ILE A 8 4.76 17.18 -4.82
C ILE A 8 3.99 18.02 -5.85
N GLY A 9 3.16 18.95 -5.38
CA GLY A 9 2.41 19.86 -6.24
C GLY A 9 1.26 19.20 -7.00
N VAL A 10 0.87 19.80 -8.12
CA VAL A 10 -0.22 19.31 -8.97
C VAL A 10 0.30 18.29 -9.99
N PRO A 11 -0.53 17.31 -10.42
CA PRO A 11 -0.12 16.34 -11.43
C PRO A 11 0.37 17.02 -12.72
N PRO A 12 1.54 16.62 -13.28
CA PRO A 12 2.02 17.17 -14.53
C PRO A 12 1.16 16.69 -15.70
N ARG A 13 1.28 17.39 -16.85
CA ARG A 13 0.66 16.90 -18.09
C ARG A 13 1.26 15.53 -18.44
N PRO A 14 0.43 14.54 -18.83
CA PRO A 14 0.92 13.21 -19.20
C PRO A 14 1.98 13.31 -20.30
N GLN A 15 3.14 12.70 -20.08
CA GLN A 15 4.22 12.64 -21.07
C GLN A 15 4.22 11.28 -21.78
N PRO A 16 4.47 11.23 -23.10
CA PRO A 16 4.61 9.98 -23.82
C PRO A 16 5.75 9.14 -23.24
N GLY A 17 5.52 7.85 -23.01
CA GLY A 17 6.54 6.91 -22.53
C GLY A 17 6.74 6.88 -21.01
N VAL A 18 5.99 7.67 -20.25
CA VAL A 18 5.99 7.59 -18.77
C VAL A 18 4.78 6.81 -18.29
N ASP A 19 5.01 5.82 -17.43
CA ASP A 19 3.93 5.03 -16.82
C ASP A 19 3.39 5.74 -15.57
N TYR A 20 2.09 5.99 -15.56
CA TYR A 20 1.37 6.58 -14.45
C TYR A 20 0.28 5.61 -14.01
N SER A 21 0.51 4.93 -12.89
CA SER A 21 -0.44 3.94 -12.38
C SER A 21 -0.52 3.96 -10.87
N VAL A 22 -1.75 3.85 -10.36
CA VAL A 22 -2.06 3.74 -8.93
C VAL A 22 -1.48 2.46 -8.29
N ILE A 23 -1.15 1.46 -9.12
CA ILE A 23 -0.58 0.18 -8.67
C ILE A 23 0.72 0.40 -7.89
N HIS A 24 1.53 1.40 -8.26
CA HIS A 24 2.75 1.74 -7.54
C HIS A 24 2.45 2.14 -6.08
N GLY A 25 1.45 3.00 -5.87
CA GLY A 25 1.03 3.41 -4.52
C GLY A 25 0.43 2.25 -3.72
N LEU A 26 -0.32 1.36 -4.38
CA LEU A 26 -0.88 0.17 -3.74
C LEU A 26 0.21 -0.79 -3.25
N ARG A 27 1.28 -1.00 -4.02
CA ARG A 27 2.44 -1.81 -3.61
C ARG A 27 3.11 -1.24 -2.36
N VAL A 28 3.46 0.06 -2.41
CA VAL A 28 4.11 0.75 -1.30
C VAL A 28 3.23 0.74 -0.04
N ALA A 29 1.90 0.84 -0.20
CA ALA A 29 0.99 0.73 0.94
C ALA A 29 1.01 -0.65 1.61
N ILE A 30 1.19 -1.73 0.84
CA ILE A 30 1.32 -3.09 1.40
C ILE A 30 2.66 -3.25 2.13
N GLU A 31 3.74 -2.74 1.56
CA GLU A 31 5.07 -2.75 2.19
C GLU A 31 5.04 -2.00 3.54
N ALA A 32 4.46 -0.79 3.55
CA ALA A 32 4.31 -0.01 4.77
C ALA A 32 3.40 -0.69 5.81
N LEU A 33 2.41 -1.48 5.39
CA LEU A 33 1.58 -2.27 6.32
C LEU A 33 2.33 -3.43 6.96
N ALA A 34 3.40 -3.92 6.34
CA ALA A 34 4.23 -4.98 6.91
C ALA A 34 5.24 -4.45 7.94
N GLU A 35 5.53 -3.14 7.92
CA GLU A 35 6.41 -2.51 8.90
C GLU A 35 5.77 -2.52 10.30
N CYS A 36 6.56 -2.87 11.30
CA CYS A 36 6.11 -2.89 12.69
C CYS A 36 6.08 -1.45 13.23
N SER A 37 4.91 -0.99 13.66
CA SER A 37 4.80 0.30 14.35
C SER A 37 5.46 0.26 15.74
N GLU A 38 5.82 1.43 16.29
CA GLU A 38 6.39 1.54 17.64
C GLU A 38 5.51 0.87 18.70
N THR A 39 4.19 1.05 18.62
CA THR A 39 3.23 0.42 19.53
C THR A 39 3.22 -1.10 19.40
N GLN A 40 3.38 -1.62 18.18
CA GLN A 40 3.46 -3.07 17.94
C GLN A 40 4.78 -3.64 18.45
N LEU A 41 5.90 -2.92 18.26
CA LEU A 41 7.21 -3.30 18.80
C LEU A 41 7.18 -3.40 20.33
N GLN A 42 6.58 -2.42 21.00
CA GLN A 42 6.44 -2.42 22.46
C GLN A 42 5.61 -3.62 22.95
N LYS A 43 4.51 -3.95 22.25
CA LYS A 43 3.63 -5.07 22.62
C LYS A 43 4.17 -6.45 22.23
N ARG A 44 5.17 -6.52 21.34
CA ARG A 44 5.74 -7.78 20.85
C ARG A 44 6.33 -8.63 21.98
N ALA A 45 6.89 -7.99 23.01
CA ALA A 45 7.42 -8.67 24.18
C ALA A 45 6.33 -9.37 25.03
N ASP A 46 5.14 -8.76 25.11
CA ASP A 46 4.06 -9.20 26.00
C ASP A 46 3.00 -10.05 25.29
N SER A 47 3.04 -10.14 23.96
CA SER A 47 2.00 -10.78 23.15
C SER A 47 2.58 -11.47 21.92
N PRO A 48 2.96 -12.76 22.00
CA PRO A 48 3.54 -13.50 20.87
C PRO A 48 2.56 -13.67 19.69
N ASN A 49 1.26 -13.46 19.90
CA ASN A 49 0.22 -13.58 18.87
C ASN A 49 -0.35 -12.22 18.43
N LEU A 50 0.49 -11.18 18.37
CA LEU A 50 0.06 -9.85 17.95
C LEU A 50 -0.47 -9.87 16.51
N LEU A 51 -1.76 -9.56 16.34
CA LEU A 51 -2.37 -9.47 15.01
C LEU A 51 -2.06 -8.11 14.36
N ASN A 52 -1.47 -8.15 13.17
CA ASN A 52 -1.32 -6.97 12.33
C ASN A 52 -2.52 -6.82 11.39
N ARG A 53 -3.30 -5.75 11.54
CA ARG A 53 -4.45 -5.43 10.69
C ARG A 53 -4.35 -3.98 10.23
N GLY A 54 -4.57 -3.75 8.94
CA GLY A 54 -4.53 -2.43 8.33
C GLY A 54 -5.71 -2.18 7.41
N ARG A 55 -5.85 -0.92 7.00
CA ARG A 55 -6.80 -0.49 5.97
C ARG A 55 -6.09 0.42 4.99
N VAL A 56 -6.20 0.10 3.70
CA VAL A 56 -5.75 0.97 2.61
C VAL A 56 -6.95 1.69 2.02
N ILE A 57 -6.85 3.01 1.89
CA ILE A 57 -7.85 3.85 1.22
C ILE A 57 -7.22 4.38 -0.06
N CYS A 58 -7.76 3.95 -1.20
CA CYS A 58 -7.31 4.39 -2.52
C CYS A 58 -8.32 5.40 -3.09
N ILE A 59 -7.86 6.60 -3.44
CA ILE A 59 -8.66 7.62 -4.11
C ILE A 59 -8.05 7.83 -5.50
N THR A 60 -8.80 7.44 -6.54
CA THR A 60 -8.36 7.57 -7.94
C THR A 60 -9.55 7.73 -8.87
N SER A 61 -9.29 8.26 -10.08
CA SER A 61 -10.26 8.24 -11.16
C SER A 61 -10.14 6.90 -11.91
N ALA A 62 -11.18 6.07 -11.82
CA ALA A 62 -11.28 4.83 -12.58
C ALA A 62 -12.23 5.02 -13.78
N ARG A 63 -11.93 4.35 -14.90
CA ARG A 63 -12.72 4.47 -16.14
C ARG A 63 -14.03 3.68 -16.09
N ASP A 64 -14.01 2.52 -15.44
CA ASP A 64 -15.14 1.61 -15.34
C ASP A 64 -15.00 0.62 -14.15
N ASN A 65 -16.06 -0.14 -13.90
CA ASN A 65 -16.10 -1.16 -12.84
C ASN A 65 -15.10 -2.31 -13.08
N VAL A 66 -14.78 -2.62 -14.34
CA VAL A 66 -13.85 -3.71 -14.68
C VAL A 66 -12.44 -3.35 -14.23
N ASN A 67 -12.00 -2.11 -14.49
CA ASN A 67 -10.71 -1.62 -14.02
C ASN A 67 -10.66 -1.56 -12.49
N MET A 68 -11.74 -1.18 -11.80
CA MET A 68 -11.78 -1.21 -10.34
C MET A 68 -11.59 -2.62 -9.78
N LYS A 69 -12.32 -3.61 -10.32
CA LYS A 69 -12.13 -5.02 -9.93
C LYS A 69 -10.72 -5.53 -10.22
N SER A 70 -10.13 -5.09 -11.33
CA SER A 70 -8.74 -5.43 -11.66
C SER A 70 -7.77 -4.91 -10.59
N LEU A 71 -7.93 -3.65 -10.14
CA LEU A 71 -7.11 -3.07 -9.08
C LEU A 71 -7.27 -3.81 -7.74
N GLU A 72 -8.49 -4.19 -7.37
CA GLU A 72 -8.76 -5.00 -6.18
C GLU A 72 -8.03 -6.35 -6.24
N ASN A 73 -8.12 -7.05 -7.38
CA ASN A 73 -7.44 -8.33 -7.58
C ASN A 73 -5.92 -8.19 -7.53
N ILE A 74 -5.36 -7.14 -8.12
CA ILE A 74 -3.93 -6.85 -8.07
C ILE A 74 -3.48 -6.63 -6.61
N PHE A 75 -4.23 -5.84 -5.85
CA PHE A 75 -3.95 -5.60 -4.44
C PHE A 75 -4.01 -6.89 -3.61
N LEU A 76 -5.06 -7.70 -3.78
CA LEU A 76 -5.22 -8.97 -3.06
C LEU A 76 -4.09 -9.96 -3.37
N ASN A 77 -3.70 -10.08 -4.65
CA ASN A 77 -2.61 -10.96 -5.06
C ASN A 77 -1.27 -10.51 -4.46
N GLN A 78 -0.98 -9.20 -4.48
CA GLN A 78 0.25 -8.66 -3.89
C GLN A 78 0.27 -8.82 -2.37
N LEU A 79 -0.86 -8.59 -1.70
CA LEU A 79 -0.96 -8.79 -0.26
C LEU A 79 -0.73 -10.25 0.12
N ALA A 80 -1.35 -11.19 -0.60
CA ALA A 80 -1.15 -12.61 -0.38
C ALA A 80 0.30 -13.05 -0.63
N GLN A 81 0.96 -12.52 -1.66
CA GLN A 81 2.36 -12.77 -1.92
C GLN A 81 3.27 -12.18 -0.84
N HIS A 82 3.03 -10.94 -0.43
CA HIS A 82 3.82 -10.26 0.57
C HIS A 82 3.73 -10.96 1.94
N ASN A 83 2.54 -11.42 2.32
CA ASN A 83 2.35 -12.18 3.57
C ASN A 83 3.16 -13.48 3.60
N LYS A 84 3.32 -14.16 2.47
CA LYS A 84 4.20 -15.36 2.39
C LYS A 84 5.67 -15.04 2.66
N VAL A 85 6.13 -13.86 2.21
CA VAL A 85 7.50 -13.41 2.44
C VAL A 85 7.69 -12.94 3.89
N ALA A 86 6.71 -12.20 4.42
CA ALA A 86 6.73 -11.72 5.80
C ALA A 86 6.75 -12.87 6.82
N THR A 87 6.08 -13.99 6.55
CA THR A 87 6.15 -15.18 7.43
C THR A 87 7.53 -15.86 7.46
N LEU A 88 8.39 -15.56 6.48
CA LEU A 88 9.76 -16.09 6.40
C LEU A 88 10.81 -15.10 6.95
N SER A 89 10.39 -13.90 7.31
CA SER A 89 11.27 -12.81 7.77
C SER A 89 11.06 -12.60 9.27
N ASP A 90 12.09 -12.81 10.08
CA ASP A 90 12.09 -12.61 11.55
C ASP A 90 12.30 -11.14 11.95
#